data_AF-A0A939XM24-F1
#
_entry.id   AF-A0A939XM24-F1
#
_cell.length_a   1.000
_cell.length_b   1.000
_cell.length_c   1.000
_cell.angle_alpha   90.00
_cell.angle_beta   90.00
_cell.angle_gamma   90.00
#
_symmetry.space_group_name_H-M   'P 1'
#
loop_
_entity.id
_entity.type
_entity.pdbx_description
1 polymer ?
#
loop_
_entity_poly.entity_id
_entity_poly.type
_entity_poly.pdbx_seq_one_letter_code
_entity_poly.pdbx_strand_id
1 'polypeptide(L)'
;MAYYYDEPSYTFSEYLLVPGYTSPDCIPANVSLRTPLVKFRKGSEESPINLNIPLVSAIMQSVSNDTMAIALAREGGLSFIYGSQSIEDEAAMVAKVKAYKAGFVVSDSNLRETDTLADVLALVEKSGHATMPVTSDGTPHGKLLGIVTSRDYRVSRMSTDEVVKDFMTPLEKLITAPANTTLKEANDIIWEHKLNSLPIID
;
A
#
# COMPACT_ATOMS: atom_id res chain seq x y z
N MET A 1 -16.93 -44.40 28.52
CA MET A 1 -15.87 -44.15 29.52
C MET A 1 -15.27 -42.80 29.19
N ALA A 2 -15.15 -41.88 30.14
CA ALA A 2 -14.54 -40.57 29.88
C ALA A 2 -13.03 -40.73 29.66
N TYR A 3 -12.46 -39.87 28.82
CA TYR A 3 -11.02 -39.81 28.59
C TYR A 3 -10.39 -38.89 29.65
N TYR A 4 -9.32 -39.34 30.30
CA TYR A 4 -8.54 -38.57 31.27
C TYR A 4 -7.11 -38.44 30.77
N TYR A 5 -6.48 -37.30 31.04
CA TYR A 5 -5.07 -37.07 30.78
C TYR A 5 -4.27 -37.40 32.04
N ASP A 6 -3.06 -37.93 31.86
CA ASP A 6 -2.18 -38.33 32.97
C ASP A 6 -1.54 -37.12 33.68
N GLU A 7 -1.38 -36.00 32.97
CA GLU A 7 -0.72 -34.78 33.45
C GLU A 7 -1.62 -33.54 33.26
N PRO A 8 -1.47 -32.49 34.08
CA PRO A 8 -2.17 -31.23 33.90
C PRO A 8 -1.66 -30.44 32.68
N SER A 9 -2.42 -29.42 32.26
CA SER A 9 -1.95 -28.45 31.26
C SER A 9 -1.00 -27.42 31.87
N TYR A 10 -0.07 -26.91 31.07
CA TYR A 10 0.94 -25.92 31.48
C TYR A 10 0.86 -24.62 30.67
N THR A 11 1.46 -23.56 31.20
CA THR A 11 1.56 -22.21 30.63
C THR A 11 3.02 -21.76 30.46
N PHE A 12 3.26 -20.67 29.73
CA PHE A 12 4.63 -20.23 29.42
C PHE A 12 5.48 -19.90 30.66
N SER A 13 4.88 -19.34 31.71
CA SER A 13 5.60 -18.90 32.92
C SER A 13 6.18 -20.07 33.75
N GLU A 14 5.77 -21.30 33.46
CA GLU A 14 6.23 -22.51 34.16
C GLU A 14 7.54 -23.06 33.58
N TYR A 15 8.01 -22.52 32.45
CA TYR A 15 9.21 -23.00 31.75
C TYR A 15 10.29 -21.93 31.64
N LEU A 16 11.53 -22.41 31.54
CA LEU A 16 12.71 -21.61 31.22
C LEU A 16 13.48 -22.28 30.08
N LEU A 17 14.22 -21.47 29.31
CA LEU A 17 15.11 -21.98 28.27
C LEU A 17 16.46 -22.36 28.89
N VAL A 18 16.91 -23.58 28.63
CA VAL A 18 18.28 -24.02 28.96
C VAL A 18 19.19 -23.65 27.79
N PRO A 19 20.23 -22.82 27.98
CA PRO A 19 21.12 -22.42 26.90
C PRO A 19 21.85 -23.60 26.25
N GLY A 20 22.02 -23.54 24.93
CA GLY A 20 22.84 -24.47 24.14
C GLY A 20 24.20 -23.87 23.76
N TYR A 21 24.87 -24.50 22.79
CA TYR A 21 26.11 -23.97 22.21
C TYR A 21 25.82 -22.80 21.26
N THR A 22 26.59 -21.71 21.37
CA THR A 22 26.54 -20.55 20.49
C THR A 22 27.86 -20.46 19.73
N SER A 23 27.82 -20.63 18.40
CA SER A 23 29.01 -20.48 17.56
C SER A 23 29.38 -18.99 17.39
N PRO A 24 30.63 -18.67 16.97
CA PRO A 24 31.04 -17.30 16.67
C PRO A 24 30.17 -16.60 15.61
N ASP A 25 29.61 -17.36 14.66
CA ASP A 25 28.75 -16.83 13.60
C ASP A 25 27.30 -16.59 14.08
N CYS A 26 26.92 -17.13 15.24
CA CYS A 26 25.60 -17.00 15.84
C CYS A 26 25.48 -15.67 16.60
N ILE A 27 25.58 -14.58 15.85
CA ILE A 27 25.34 -13.21 16.35
C ILE A 27 23.89 -12.81 16.09
N PRO A 28 23.27 -11.95 16.92
CA PRO A 28 21.86 -11.57 16.77
C PRO A 28 21.47 -11.07 15.37
N ALA A 29 22.37 -10.35 14.68
CA ALA A 29 22.12 -9.84 13.33
C ALA A 29 22.00 -10.94 12.25
N ASN A 30 22.55 -12.14 12.50
CA ASN A 30 22.49 -13.27 11.57
C ASN A 30 21.28 -14.18 11.80
N VAL A 31 20.51 -13.95 12.87
CA VAL A 31 19.35 -14.78 13.20
C VAL A 31 18.18 -14.42 12.28
N SER A 32 17.72 -15.41 11.50
CA SER A 32 16.52 -15.25 10.67
C SER A 32 15.26 -15.45 11.52
N LEU A 33 14.38 -14.45 11.50
CA LEU A 33 13.04 -14.51 12.09
C LEU A 33 11.96 -14.88 11.07
N ARG A 34 12.35 -15.24 9.84
CA ARG A 34 11.39 -15.58 8.78
C ARG A 34 10.58 -16.81 9.18
N THR A 35 9.26 -16.73 8.99
CA THR A 35 8.34 -17.80 9.39
C THR A 35 7.21 -17.99 8.38
N PRO A 36 6.77 -19.23 8.10
CA PRO A 36 5.62 -19.49 7.24
C PRO A 36 4.32 -19.16 7.98
N LEU A 37 3.38 -18.49 7.31
CA LEU A 37 2.07 -18.17 7.88
C LEU A 37 0.99 -19.20 7.51
N VAL A 38 1.04 -19.75 6.30
CA VAL A 38 0.02 -20.66 5.78
C VAL A 38 0.56 -22.07 5.55
N LYS A 39 -0.33 -23.06 5.59
CA LYS A 39 0.01 -24.48 5.44
C LYS A 39 0.72 -24.75 4.11
N PHE A 40 1.67 -25.68 4.14
CA PHE A 40 2.44 -26.14 2.99
C PHE A 40 3.05 -27.52 3.28
N ARG A 41 3.44 -28.25 2.24
CA ARG A 41 4.12 -29.54 2.36
C ARG A 41 5.61 -29.32 2.58
N LYS A 42 6.03 -29.45 3.84
CA LYS A 42 7.43 -29.33 4.25
C LYS A 42 8.33 -30.27 3.44
N GLY A 43 9.38 -29.71 2.82
CA GLY A 43 10.37 -30.46 2.05
C GLY A 43 10.02 -30.68 0.58
N SER A 44 8.81 -30.35 0.14
CA SER A 44 8.44 -30.38 -1.29
C SER A 44 8.10 -29.01 -1.87
N GLU A 45 7.63 -28.08 -1.04
CA GLU A 45 7.27 -26.72 -1.49
C GLU A 45 7.58 -25.69 -0.39
N GLU A 46 7.58 -24.42 -0.75
CA GLU A 46 7.63 -23.31 0.20
C GLU A 46 6.22 -22.85 0.56
N SER A 47 6.05 -22.25 1.75
CA SER A 47 4.78 -21.62 2.10
C SER A 47 4.47 -20.46 1.14
N PRO A 48 3.27 -20.40 0.55
CA PRO A 48 2.86 -19.29 -0.30
C PRO A 48 2.93 -17.92 0.39
N ILE A 49 2.86 -17.88 1.72
CA ILE A 49 2.97 -16.66 2.52
C ILE A 49 3.99 -16.87 3.62
N ASN A 50 5.13 -16.18 3.51
CA ASN A 50 6.16 -16.10 4.53
C ASN A 50 6.23 -14.67 5.08
N LEU A 51 6.33 -14.54 6.40
CA LEU A 51 6.59 -13.28 7.07
C LEU A 51 8.09 -13.10 7.32
N ASN A 52 8.55 -11.84 7.40
CA ASN A 52 9.94 -11.54 7.75
C ASN A 52 10.16 -11.57 9.26
N ILE A 53 9.11 -11.31 10.05
CA ILE A 53 9.09 -11.43 11.51
C ILE A 53 7.85 -12.22 11.95
N PRO A 54 7.90 -12.97 13.07
CA PRO A 54 6.81 -13.81 13.55
C PRO A 54 5.79 -13.02 14.37
N LEU A 55 5.46 -11.80 13.94
CA LEU A 55 4.52 -10.92 14.64
C LEU A 55 3.27 -10.71 13.79
N VAL A 56 2.12 -11.00 14.41
CA VAL A 56 0.79 -10.72 13.87
C VAL A 56 -0.04 -9.94 14.87
N SER A 57 -0.89 -9.03 14.39
CA SER A 57 -1.81 -8.30 15.26
C SER A 57 -3.13 -9.05 15.47
N ALA A 58 -3.73 -8.86 16.64
CA ALA A 58 -4.99 -9.52 17.02
C ALA A 58 -6.18 -8.96 16.23
N ILE A 59 -7.18 -9.81 15.95
CA ILE A 59 -8.43 -9.42 15.26
C ILE A 59 -9.34 -8.67 16.25
N MET A 60 -9.00 -7.42 16.56
CA MET A 60 -9.68 -6.62 17.59
C MET A 60 -9.83 -5.17 17.12
N GLN A 61 -11.01 -4.59 17.36
CA GLN A 61 -11.32 -3.20 17.00
C GLN A 61 -10.36 -2.19 17.64
N SER A 62 -9.87 -2.48 18.85
CA SER A 62 -8.91 -1.63 19.56
C SER A 62 -7.46 -1.79 19.08
N VAL A 63 -7.19 -2.69 18.12
CA VAL A 63 -5.83 -3.06 17.72
C VAL A 63 -5.62 -2.91 16.22
N SER A 64 -6.44 -3.55 15.38
CA SER A 64 -6.09 -3.83 13.99
C SER A 64 -7.02 -3.17 12.98
N ASN A 65 -6.86 -1.86 12.78
CA ASN A 65 -7.43 -1.12 11.66
C ASN A 65 -6.44 -1.03 10.49
N ASP A 66 -6.76 -0.25 9.46
CA ASP A 66 -5.93 -0.04 8.27
C ASP A 66 -4.55 0.56 8.61
N THR A 67 -4.48 1.48 9.59
CA THR A 67 -3.19 2.12 9.95
C THR A 67 -2.23 1.15 10.64
N MET A 68 -2.72 0.33 11.57
CA MET A 68 -1.92 -0.74 12.18
C MET A 68 -1.46 -1.77 11.14
N ALA A 69 -2.36 -2.15 10.21
CA ALA A 69 -2.03 -3.12 9.17
C ALA A 69 -0.92 -2.65 8.24
N ILE A 70 -0.97 -1.37 7.83
CA ILE A 70 0.10 -0.76 7.05
C ILE A 70 1.42 -0.72 7.85
N ALA A 71 1.37 -0.31 9.12
CA ALA A 71 2.56 -0.19 9.96
C ALA A 71 3.24 -1.55 10.18
N LEU A 72 2.50 -2.57 10.61
CA LEU A 72 3.07 -3.89 10.89
C LEU A 72 3.59 -4.58 9.62
N ALA A 73 2.90 -4.41 8.48
CA ALA A 73 3.38 -4.93 7.20
C ALA A 73 4.68 -4.26 6.72
N ARG A 74 4.93 -2.99 7.09
CA ARG A 74 6.20 -2.31 6.78
C ARG A 74 7.37 -2.90 7.55
N GLU A 75 7.14 -3.33 8.79
CA GLU A 75 8.14 -4.01 9.63
C GLU A 75 8.28 -5.51 9.30
N GLY A 76 7.48 -6.01 8.34
CA GLY A 76 7.58 -7.38 7.84
C GLY A 76 6.67 -8.41 8.54
N GLY A 77 5.76 -7.94 9.40
CA GLY A 77 4.70 -8.74 10.01
C GLY A 77 3.40 -8.72 9.18
N LEU A 78 2.29 -9.11 9.80
CA LEU A 78 0.96 -9.07 9.17
C LEU A 78 -0.15 -8.74 10.17
N SER A 79 -1.09 -7.91 9.77
CA SER A 79 -2.30 -7.65 10.55
C SER A 79 -3.52 -8.30 9.94
N PHE A 80 -4.45 -8.69 10.81
CA PHE A 80 -5.79 -9.10 10.44
C PHE A 80 -6.77 -7.99 10.85
N ILE A 81 -7.46 -7.41 9.87
CA ILE A 81 -8.47 -6.38 10.12
C ILE A 81 -9.60 -6.96 10.97
N TYR A 82 -10.12 -6.20 11.93
CA TYR A 82 -11.21 -6.65 12.78
C TYR A 82 -12.53 -6.78 11.99
N GLY A 83 -13.32 -7.82 12.30
CA GLY A 83 -14.59 -8.08 11.62
C GLY A 83 -15.85 -7.56 12.34
N SER A 84 -15.71 -6.90 13.51
CA SER A 84 -16.84 -6.31 14.25
C SER A 84 -17.29 -4.96 13.65
N GLN A 85 -17.63 -4.97 12.36
CA GLN A 85 -18.08 -3.83 11.56
C GLN A 85 -18.92 -4.31 10.36
N SER A 86 -19.38 -3.40 9.50
CA SER A 86 -20.02 -3.78 8.24
C SER A 86 -19.02 -4.44 7.28
N ILE A 87 -19.52 -5.25 6.35
CA ILE A 87 -18.69 -5.89 5.31
C ILE A 87 -18.03 -4.80 4.45
N GLU A 88 -18.77 -3.74 4.18
CA GLU A 88 -18.33 -2.60 3.37
C GLU A 88 -17.18 -1.84 4.03
N ASP A 89 -17.25 -1.60 5.34
CA ASP A 89 -16.19 -0.91 6.09
C ASP A 89 -14.92 -1.74 6.18
N GLU A 90 -15.04 -3.05 6.46
CA GLU A 90 -13.89 -3.95 6.47
C GLU A 90 -13.22 -4.02 5.09
N ALA A 91 -14.01 -4.15 4.02
CA ALA A 91 -13.51 -4.15 2.65
C ALA A 91 -12.81 -2.84 2.29
N ALA A 92 -13.34 -1.70 2.74
CA ALA A 92 -12.71 -0.40 2.55
C ALA A 92 -11.35 -0.28 3.27
N MET A 93 -11.24 -0.83 4.49
CA MET A 93 -9.95 -0.90 5.20
C MET A 93 -8.93 -1.77 4.45
N VAL A 94 -9.35 -2.95 3.99
CA VAL A 94 -8.49 -3.83 3.19
C VAL A 94 -8.03 -3.12 1.91
N ALA A 95 -8.94 -2.46 1.19
CA ALA A 95 -8.61 -1.72 -0.01
C ALA A 95 -7.54 -0.63 0.24
N LYS A 96 -7.69 0.15 1.33
CA LYS A 96 -6.70 1.15 1.75
C LYS A 96 -5.33 0.54 2.01
N VAL A 97 -5.27 -0.57 2.76
CA VAL A 97 -3.99 -1.26 3.07
C VAL A 97 -3.31 -1.75 1.79
N LYS A 98 -4.07 -2.32 0.86
CA LYS A 98 -3.52 -2.84 -0.40
C LYS A 98 -3.07 -1.74 -1.36
N ALA A 99 -3.77 -0.61 -1.38
CA ALA A 99 -3.41 0.56 -2.19
C ALA A 99 -2.14 1.26 -1.69
N TYR A 100 -1.83 1.22 -0.40
CA TYR A 100 -0.74 2.00 0.22
C TYR A 100 0.67 1.73 -0.36
N LYS A 101 0.95 0.52 -0.87
CA LYS A 101 2.24 0.15 -1.49
C LYS A 101 2.07 -0.36 -2.92
N ALA A 102 1.16 0.21 -3.69
CA ALA A 102 1.08 -0.10 -5.11
C ALA A 102 2.26 0.57 -5.85
N GLY A 103 3.15 -0.22 -6.44
CA GLY A 103 4.27 0.30 -7.27
C GLY A 103 3.75 0.89 -8.58
N PHE A 104 2.79 0.21 -9.20
CA PHE A 104 1.94 0.75 -10.26
C PHE A 104 0.55 0.95 -9.69
N VAL A 105 0.02 2.16 -9.85
CA VAL A 105 -1.28 2.54 -9.28
C VAL A 105 -2.20 2.94 -10.43
N VAL A 106 -3.39 2.35 -10.46
CA VAL A 106 -4.49 2.87 -11.29
C VAL A 106 -5.04 4.10 -10.57
N SER A 107 -5.07 5.25 -11.25
CA SER A 107 -5.52 6.50 -10.64
C SER A 107 -6.98 6.40 -10.21
N ASP A 108 -7.26 6.65 -8.94
CA ASP A 108 -8.63 6.75 -8.40
C ASP A 108 -9.22 8.16 -8.52
N SER A 109 -8.40 9.12 -8.96
CA SER A 109 -8.68 10.55 -8.94
C SER A 109 -8.28 11.16 -10.29
N ASN A 110 -9.22 11.17 -11.23
CA ASN A 110 -9.01 11.63 -12.62
C ASN A 110 -9.90 12.83 -12.89
N LEU A 111 -9.42 13.74 -13.74
CA LEU A 111 -10.12 14.97 -14.13
C LEU A 111 -10.35 14.98 -15.64
N ARG A 112 -11.34 15.76 -16.08
CA ARG A 112 -11.52 16.16 -17.48
C ARG A 112 -10.96 17.56 -17.70
N GLU A 113 -10.61 17.88 -18.93
CA GLU A 113 -10.20 19.24 -19.32
C GLU A 113 -11.25 20.32 -18.98
N THR A 114 -12.53 19.93 -18.95
CA THR A 114 -13.68 20.79 -18.66
C THR A 114 -13.98 20.94 -17.17
N ASP A 115 -13.36 20.14 -16.31
CA ASP A 115 -13.54 20.27 -14.87
C ASP A 115 -12.87 21.56 -14.37
N THR A 116 -13.31 22.06 -13.21
CA THR A 116 -12.88 23.35 -12.67
C THR A 116 -11.88 23.18 -11.52
N LEU A 117 -11.23 24.27 -11.11
CA LEU A 117 -10.42 24.29 -9.90
C LEU A 117 -11.23 23.89 -8.65
N ALA A 118 -12.52 24.21 -8.58
CA ALA A 118 -13.40 23.75 -7.50
C ALA A 118 -13.47 22.22 -7.45
N ASP A 119 -13.59 21.56 -8.60
CA ASP A 119 -13.64 20.10 -8.70
C ASP A 119 -12.32 19.46 -8.27
N VAL A 120 -11.18 20.07 -8.65
CA VAL A 120 -9.85 19.66 -8.20
C VAL A 120 -9.77 19.68 -6.67
N LEU A 121 -10.17 20.79 -6.04
CA LEU A 121 -10.10 20.93 -4.58
C LEU A 121 -11.00 19.93 -3.85
N ALA A 122 -12.22 19.72 -4.35
CA ALA A 122 -13.13 18.70 -3.79
C ALA A 122 -12.55 17.29 -3.92
N LEU A 123 -11.89 17.00 -5.04
CA LEU A 123 -11.26 15.70 -5.26
C LEU A 123 -10.01 15.50 -4.38
N VAL A 124 -9.22 16.55 -4.12
CA VAL A 124 -8.08 16.51 -3.18
C VAL A 124 -8.58 16.24 -1.76
N GLU A 125 -9.64 16.92 -1.32
CA GLU A 125 -10.21 16.72 0.02
C GLU A 125 -10.75 15.30 0.20
N LYS A 126 -11.39 14.75 -0.84
CA LYS A 126 -11.96 13.40 -0.83
C LYS A 126 -10.90 12.29 -0.87
N SER A 127 -9.89 12.43 -1.74
CA SER A 127 -8.90 11.36 -2.02
C SER A 127 -7.60 11.49 -1.23
N GLY A 128 -7.24 12.71 -0.80
CA GLY A 128 -5.93 13.03 -0.23
C GLY A 128 -4.80 13.10 -1.27
N HIS A 129 -5.08 12.88 -2.55
CA HIS A 129 -4.08 12.87 -3.62
C HIS A 129 -3.98 14.24 -4.29
N ALA A 130 -2.78 14.81 -4.35
CA ALA A 130 -2.53 16.13 -4.94
C ALA A 130 -1.93 16.09 -6.35
N THR A 131 -1.86 14.90 -6.96
CA THR A 131 -1.41 14.70 -8.35
C THR A 131 -2.49 13.90 -9.06
N MET A 132 -3.09 14.50 -10.09
CA MET A 132 -4.27 13.97 -10.76
C MET A 132 -4.03 13.97 -12.27
N PRO A 133 -4.10 12.82 -12.95
CA PRO A 133 -4.12 12.78 -14.40
C PRO A 133 -5.42 13.39 -14.94
N VAL A 134 -5.28 14.12 -16.02
CA VAL A 134 -6.38 14.65 -16.82
C VAL A 134 -6.58 13.71 -18.00
N THR A 135 -7.75 13.08 -18.08
CA THR A 135 -8.10 12.14 -19.15
C THR A 135 -9.29 12.64 -19.95
N SER A 136 -9.44 12.15 -21.18
CA SER A 136 -10.49 12.61 -22.10
C SER A 136 -11.92 12.44 -21.59
N ASP A 137 -12.15 11.44 -20.73
CA ASP A 137 -13.47 11.10 -20.20
C ASP A 137 -13.56 11.19 -18.66
N GLY A 138 -12.46 11.55 -17.98
CA GLY A 138 -12.39 11.60 -16.52
C GLY A 138 -12.30 10.23 -15.85
N THR A 139 -12.03 9.17 -16.62
CA THR A 139 -11.81 7.81 -16.10
C THR A 139 -10.31 7.46 -16.11
N PRO A 140 -9.85 6.48 -15.30
CA PRO A 140 -8.45 6.05 -15.32
C PRO A 140 -7.98 5.37 -16.60
N HIS A 141 -8.91 4.98 -17.47
CA HIS A 141 -8.62 4.31 -18.74
C HIS A 141 -8.86 5.22 -19.95
N GLY A 142 -9.28 6.47 -19.72
CA GLY A 142 -9.39 7.46 -20.77
C GLY A 142 -8.02 7.87 -21.30
N LYS A 143 -8.01 8.43 -22.51
CA LYS A 143 -6.78 8.94 -23.11
C LYS A 143 -6.18 10.04 -22.23
N LEU A 144 -4.93 9.88 -21.81
CA LEU A 144 -4.21 10.88 -21.01
C LEU A 144 -4.01 12.15 -21.84
N LEU A 145 -4.40 13.30 -21.28
CA LEU A 145 -4.29 14.63 -21.89
C LEU A 145 -3.31 15.54 -21.14
N GLY A 146 -3.12 15.31 -19.84
CA GLY A 146 -2.21 16.08 -19.01
C GLY A 146 -2.21 15.63 -17.55
N ILE A 147 -1.56 16.41 -16.70
CA ILE A 147 -1.54 16.23 -15.24
C ILE A 147 -1.76 17.58 -14.55
N VAL A 148 -2.50 17.54 -13.44
CA VAL A 148 -2.57 18.63 -12.46
C VAL A 148 -1.87 18.18 -11.18
N THR A 149 -1.03 19.04 -10.63
CA THR A 149 -0.37 18.87 -9.34
C THR A 149 -0.68 20.05 -8.43
N SER A 150 -0.38 19.91 -7.13
CA SER A 150 -0.42 21.02 -6.16
C SER A 150 0.39 22.27 -6.54
N ARG A 151 1.29 22.20 -7.54
CA ARG A 151 2.09 23.34 -8.01
C ARG A 151 1.42 24.12 -9.14
N ASP A 152 0.42 23.53 -9.79
CA ASP A 152 -0.22 24.08 -10.99
C ASP A 152 -1.34 25.08 -10.66
N TYR A 153 -1.81 25.11 -9.40
CA TYR A 153 -2.84 26.05 -8.97
C TYR A 153 -2.49 26.78 -7.67
N ARG A 154 -3.12 27.95 -7.45
CA ARG A 154 -3.02 28.74 -6.21
C ARG A 154 -4.37 29.30 -5.82
N VAL A 155 -4.98 28.73 -4.78
CA VAL A 155 -6.32 29.10 -4.27
C VAL A 155 -6.45 30.58 -3.93
N SER A 156 -5.35 31.24 -3.52
CA SER A 156 -5.36 32.67 -3.19
C SER A 156 -5.29 33.61 -4.40
N ARG A 157 -5.08 33.10 -5.61
CA ARG A 157 -4.84 33.90 -6.82
C ARG A 157 -5.64 33.46 -8.04
N MET A 158 -6.17 32.25 -8.03
CA MET A 158 -6.95 31.70 -9.12
C MET A 158 -8.42 31.63 -8.72
N SER A 159 -9.29 31.83 -9.71
CA SER A 159 -10.72 31.69 -9.52
C SER A 159 -11.12 30.23 -9.51
N THR A 160 -12.11 29.86 -8.70
CA THR A 160 -12.54 28.47 -8.54
C THR A 160 -13.23 27.90 -9.79
N ASP A 161 -13.68 28.76 -10.70
CA ASP A 161 -14.29 28.43 -11.99
C ASP A 161 -13.30 28.29 -13.15
N GLU A 162 -12.00 28.56 -12.93
CA GLU A 162 -10.97 28.30 -13.94
C GLU A 162 -10.94 26.81 -14.30
N VAL A 163 -10.88 26.53 -15.62
CA VAL A 163 -10.94 25.15 -16.13
C VAL A 163 -9.57 24.51 -16.14
N VAL A 164 -9.53 23.20 -15.86
CA VAL A 164 -8.30 22.39 -15.76
C VAL A 164 -7.41 22.53 -16.98
N LYS A 165 -7.99 22.63 -18.18
CA LYS A 165 -7.24 22.81 -19.43
C LYS A 165 -6.29 24.01 -19.43
N ASP A 166 -6.63 25.08 -18.71
CA ASP A 166 -5.89 26.34 -18.77
C ASP A 166 -4.64 26.33 -17.88
N PHE A 167 -4.59 25.44 -16.88
CA PHE A 167 -3.49 25.38 -15.91
C PHE A 167 -2.82 24.00 -15.77
N MET A 168 -3.37 22.93 -16.39
CA MET A 168 -2.72 21.61 -16.38
C MET A 168 -1.38 21.62 -17.12
N THR A 169 -0.48 20.70 -16.76
CA THR A 169 0.67 20.38 -17.61
C THR A 169 0.22 19.45 -18.73
N PRO A 170 0.28 19.87 -20.02
CA PRO A 170 -0.19 19.06 -21.15
C PRO A 170 0.73 17.86 -21.40
N LEU A 171 0.16 16.79 -21.97
CA LEU A 171 0.86 15.52 -22.26
C LEU A 171 2.19 15.73 -23.00
N GLU A 172 2.26 16.65 -23.95
CA GLU A 172 3.46 16.95 -24.74
C GLU A 172 4.67 17.38 -23.91
N LYS A 173 4.44 17.86 -22.69
CA LYS A 173 5.48 18.30 -21.74
C LYS A 173 5.74 17.27 -20.63
N LEU A 174 4.98 16.17 -20.61
CA LEU A 174 5.13 15.12 -19.61
C LEU A 174 6.15 14.08 -20.07
N ILE A 175 6.93 13.58 -19.12
CA ILE A 175 7.67 12.33 -19.30
C ILE A 175 6.71 11.20 -18.96
N THR A 176 6.57 10.24 -19.87
CA THR A 176 5.71 9.05 -19.72
C THR A 176 6.50 7.80 -20.05
N ALA A 177 6.00 6.63 -19.65
CA ALA A 177 6.59 5.35 -20.01
C ALA A 177 5.53 4.36 -20.53
N PRO A 178 5.90 3.40 -21.39
CA PRO A 178 4.95 2.43 -21.95
C PRO A 178 4.50 1.38 -20.92
N ALA A 179 3.35 0.75 -21.17
CA ALA A 179 2.73 -0.25 -20.28
C ALA A 179 3.59 -1.47 -19.92
N ASN A 180 4.61 -1.78 -20.71
CA ASN A 180 5.56 -2.88 -20.46
C ASN A 180 6.75 -2.49 -19.58
N THR A 181 6.85 -1.24 -19.13
CA THR A 181 7.93 -0.75 -18.27
C THR A 181 7.90 -1.47 -16.92
N THR A 182 9.03 -2.01 -16.49
CA THR A 182 9.14 -2.66 -15.18
C THR A 182 9.19 -1.63 -14.05
N LEU A 183 8.85 -2.04 -12.82
CA LEU A 183 8.90 -1.13 -11.66
C LEU A 183 10.32 -0.58 -11.42
N LYS A 184 11.36 -1.35 -11.76
CA LYS A 184 12.75 -0.91 -11.66
C LYS A 184 13.04 0.21 -12.66
N GLU A 185 12.72 -0.01 -13.93
CA GLU A 185 12.90 1.00 -14.99
C GLU A 185 12.07 2.27 -14.71
N ALA A 186 10.84 2.12 -14.24
CA ALA A 186 10.00 3.25 -13.84
C ALA A 186 10.64 4.09 -12.72
N ASN A 187 11.22 3.44 -11.69
CA ASN A 187 11.94 4.13 -10.63
C ASN A 187 13.20 4.86 -11.16
N ASP A 188 13.92 4.25 -12.10
CA ASP A 188 15.11 4.86 -12.71
C ASP A 188 14.71 6.14 -13.50
N ILE A 189 13.63 6.10 -14.28
CA ILE A 189 13.08 7.27 -15.02
C ILE A 189 12.66 8.38 -14.05
N ILE A 190 11.92 8.03 -12.97
CA ILE A 190 11.50 8.99 -11.94
C ILE A 190 12.72 9.69 -11.33
N TRP A 191 13.79 8.94 -11.04
CA TRP A 191 15.01 9.48 -10.45
C TRP A 191 15.78 10.39 -11.42
N GLU A 192 15.95 9.95 -12.66
CA GLU A 192 16.65 10.71 -13.71
C GLU A 192 15.99 12.07 -13.98
N HIS A 193 14.67 12.07 -14.09
CA HIS A 193 13.88 13.26 -14.41
C HIS A 193 13.40 14.03 -13.16
N LYS A 194 13.73 13.57 -11.95
CA LYS A 194 13.35 14.16 -10.65
C LYS A 194 11.84 14.38 -10.54
N LEU A 195 11.08 13.38 -10.98
CA LEU A 195 9.62 13.40 -10.98
C LEU A 195 9.07 12.93 -9.63
N ASN A 196 7.83 13.31 -9.30
CA ASN A 196 7.10 12.73 -8.17
C ASN A 196 6.29 11.49 -8.59
N SER A 197 5.90 11.42 -9.85
CA SER A 197 5.12 10.33 -10.45
C SER A 197 5.45 10.22 -11.94
N LEU A 198 5.23 9.03 -12.50
CA LEU A 198 5.46 8.72 -13.91
C LEU A 198 4.18 8.10 -14.48
N PRO A 199 3.49 8.77 -15.41
CA PRO A 199 2.35 8.17 -16.11
C PRO A 199 2.81 7.00 -16.97
N ILE A 200 2.09 5.88 -16.82
CA ILE A 200 2.26 4.70 -17.66
C ILE A 200 1.11 4.67 -18.66
N ILE A 201 1.43 4.66 -19.95
CA ILE A 201 0.47 4.74 -21.06
C ILE A 201 0.62 3.55 -22.03
N ASP A 202 -0.45 3.23 -22.75
CA ASP A 202 -0.49 2.20 -23.80
C ASP A 202 -0.12 2.71 -25.20
#